data_AF-A0A4R1PUM5-F1
#
_entry.id   AF-A0A4R1PUM5-F1
#
_cell.length_a   1.000
_cell.length_b   1.000
_cell.length_c   1.000
_cell.angle_alpha   90.00
_cell.angle_beta   90.00
_cell.angle_gamma   90.00
#
_symmetry.space_group_name_H-M   'P 1'
#
loop_
_entity.id
_entity.type
_entity.pdbx_description
1 polymer ?
#
loop_
_entity_poly.entity_id
_entity_poly.type
_entity_poly.pdbx_seq_one_letter_code
_entity_poly.pdbx_strand_id
1 'polypeptide(L)'
;MPKKEPVSAEEIAAVENMIRGNIAGAGSNVTDTARRIAEEYKHPVDMPSFSRQIREGTIPFWRVLRIADVLGYEIVWKKKESQQ
;
A
#
# COMPACT_ATOMS: atom_id res chain seq x y z
N MET A 1 12.78 21.88 -13.50
CA MET A 1 12.28 20.58 -13.01
C MET A 1 11.06 20.21 -13.83
N PRO A 2 11.00 19.03 -14.48
CA PRO A 2 9.78 18.61 -15.16
C PRO A 2 8.65 18.56 -14.12
N LYS A 3 7.53 19.23 -14.39
CA LYS A 3 6.33 19.10 -13.57
C LYS A 3 5.87 17.65 -13.73
N LYS A 4 5.95 16.84 -12.66
CA LYS A 4 5.29 15.53 -12.64
C LYS A 4 3.84 15.79 -13.03
N GLU A 5 3.37 15.15 -14.08
CA GLU A 5 1.94 15.13 -14.38
C GLU A 5 1.20 14.64 -13.13
N PRO A 6 0.12 15.32 -12.73
CA PRO A 6 -0.62 14.92 -11.54
C PRO A 6 -1.22 13.53 -11.79
N VAL A 7 -1.02 12.62 -10.83
CA VAL A 7 -1.70 11.33 -10.80
C VAL A 7 -3.21 11.60 -10.80
N SER A 8 -3.95 10.92 -11.68
CA SER A 8 -5.39 11.12 -11.79
C SER A 8 -6.13 10.65 -10.53
N ALA A 9 -7.32 11.19 -10.29
CA ALA A 9 -8.15 10.75 -9.16
C ALA A 9 -8.52 9.26 -9.26
N GLU A 10 -8.65 8.73 -10.48
CA GLU A 10 -8.91 7.31 -10.73
C GLU A 10 -7.72 6.43 -10.33
N GLU A 11 -6.50 6.83 -10.69
CA GLU A 11 -5.28 6.12 -10.27
C GLU A 11 -5.09 6.15 -8.75
N ILE A 12 -5.38 7.28 -8.10
CA ILE A 12 -5.34 7.39 -6.63
C ILE A 12 -6.35 6.43 -6.00
N ALA A 13 -7.60 6.42 -6.49
CA ALA A 13 -8.63 5.52 -6.00
C ALA A 13 -8.28 4.05 -6.23
N ALA A 14 -7.66 3.70 -7.37
CA ALA A 14 -7.19 2.36 -7.65
C ALA A 14 -6.13 1.89 -6.64
N VAL A 15 -5.17 2.76 -6.31
CA VAL A 15 -4.15 2.47 -5.28
C VAL A 15 -4.78 2.30 -3.91
N GLU A 16 -5.68 3.21 -3.49
CA GLU A 16 -6.38 3.12 -2.21
C GLU A 16 -7.16 1.81 -2.10
N ASN A 17 -7.98 1.50 -3.11
CA ASN A 17 -8.82 0.31 -3.13
C ASN A 17 -7.99 -0.98 -3.13
N MET A 18 -6.88 -1.02 -3.88
CA MET A 18 -5.97 -2.16 -3.89
C MET A 18 -5.39 -2.42 -2.49
N ILE A 19 -4.88 -1.39 -1.82
CA ILE A 19 -4.25 -1.56 -0.50
C ILE A 19 -5.30 -1.94 0.55
N ARG A 20 -6.40 -1.20 0.63
CA ARG A 20 -7.47 -1.48 1.60
C ARG A 20 -8.14 -2.83 1.35
N GLY A 21 -8.34 -3.19 0.10
CA GLY A 21 -8.90 -4.47 -0.32
C GLY A 21 -8.04 -5.65 0.13
N ASN A 22 -6.71 -5.57 -0.06
CA ASN A 22 -5.79 -6.61 0.41
C ASN A 22 -5.74 -6.70 1.95
N ILE A 23 -5.75 -5.56 2.65
CA ILE A 23 -5.84 -5.52 4.12
C ILE A 23 -7.11 -6.23 4.61
N ALA A 24 -8.27 -5.89 4.03
CA ALA A 24 -9.54 -6.49 4.40
C ALA A 24 -9.61 -7.99 4.01
N GLY A 25 -9.08 -8.35 2.84
CA GLY A 25 -9.03 -9.73 2.36
C GLY A 25 -8.20 -10.66 3.26
N ALA A 26 -7.17 -10.13 3.93
CA ALA A 26 -6.41 -10.84 4.96
C ALA A 26 -7.10 -10.87 6.34
N GLY A 27 -8.34 -10.40 6.46
CA GLY A 27 -9.07 -10.33 7.73
C GLY A 27 -8.47 -9.32 8.72
N SER A 28 -7.76 -8.31 8.22
CA SER A 28 -7.13 -7.25 9.02
C SER A 28 -7.83 -5.90 8.80
N ASN A 29 -7.41 -4.88 9.53
CA ASN A 29 -7.77 -3.49 9.30
C ASN A 29 -6.52 -2.61 9.27
N VAL A 30 -6.66 -1.33 8.87
CA VAL A 30 -5.53 -0.41 8.69
C VAL A 30 -4.76 -0.19 10.01
N THR A 31 -5.48 -0.10 11.13
CA THR A 31 -4.88 0.11 12.46
C THR A 31 -4.07 -1.09 12.90
N ASP A 32 -4.64 -2.29 12.80
CA ASP A 32 -3.95 -3.53 13.16
C ASP A 32 -2.76 -3.79 12.25
N THR A 33 -2.89 -3.51 10.96
CA THR A 33 -1.79 -3.65 9.99
C THR A 33 -0.64 -2.70 10.33
N ALA A 34 -0.94 -1.44 10.63
CA ALA A 34 0.08 -0.47 11.06
C ALA A 34 0.75 -0.88 12.38
N ARG A 35 -0.01 -1.41 13.34
CA ARG A 35 0.51 -1.95 14.59
C ARG A 35 1.47 -3.12 14.34
N ARG A 36 1.08 -4.09 13.51
CA ARG A 36 1.95 -5.21 13.11
C ARG A 36 3.24 -4.73 12.45
N ILE A 37 3.17 -3.74 11.56
CA ILE A 37 4.37 -3.14 10.95
C ILE A 37 5.27 -2.53 12.03
N ALA A 38 4.72 -1.82 13.00
CA ALA A 38 5.50 -1.23 14.07
C ALA A 38 6.17 -2.28 14.98
N GLU A 39 5.46 -3.38 15.26
CA GLU A 39 5.94 -4.50 16.06
C GLU A 39 7.05 -5.29 15.35
N GLU A 40 6.83 -5.65 14.08
CA GLU A 40 7.76 -6.48 13.27
C GLU A 40 9.01 -5.71 12.87
N TYR A 41 8.84 -4.49 12.36
CA TYR A 41 9.95 -3.70 11.81
C TYR A 41 10.57 -2.71 12.80
N LYS A 42 10.13 -2.70 14.06
CA LYS A 42 10.51 -1.70 15.09
C LYS A 42 10.46 -0.26 14.57
N HIS A 43 9.51 0.01 13.68
CA HIS A 43 9.39 1.27 12.96
C HIS A 43 8.10 1.96 13.40
N PRO A 44 8.16 3.11 14.10
CA PRO A 44 6.95 3.78 14.57
C PRO A 44 6.09 4.21 13.38
N VAL A 45 4.82 3.81 13.39
CA VAL A 45 3.84 4.19 12.37
C VAL A 45 2.89 5.22 12.97
N ASP A 46 2.94 6.45 12.45
CA ASP A 46 1.93 7.46 12.74
C ASP A 46 0.62 7.14 12.01
N MET A 47 -0.42 6.81 12.77
CA MET A 47 -1.71 6.35 12.22
C MET A 47 -2.40 7.36 11.30
N PRO A 48 -2.51 8.67 11.66
CA PRO A 48 -3.08 9.68 10.78
C PRO A 48 -2.33 9.78 9.45
N SER A 49 -1.00 9.84 9.48
CA SER A 49 -0.16 9.90 8.28
C SER A 49 -0.30 8.62 7.44
N PHE A 50 -0.31 7.45 8.07
CA PHE A 50 -0.45 6.17 7.38
C PHE A 50 -1.79 6.07 6.63
N SER A 51 -2.89 6.36 7.32
CA SER A 51 -4.22 6.35 6.70
C SER A 51 -4.35 7.40 5.60
N ARG A 52 -3.81 8.61 5.82
CA ARG A 52 -3.80 9.69 4.83
C ARG A 52 -3.02 9.30 3.58
N GLN A 53 -1.84 8.69 3.73
CA GLN A 53 -1.01 8.27 2.61
C GLN A 53 -1.66 7.20 1.74
N ILE A 54 -2.42 6.28 2.35
CA ILE A 54 -3.21 5.29 1.61
C ILE A 54 -4.31 5.99 0.81
N ARG A 55 -5.06 6.88 1.47
CA ARG A 55 -6.17 7.63 0.85
C ARG A 55 -5.72 8.55 -0.30
N GLU A 56 -4.54 9.16 -0.16
CA GLU A 56 -4.00 10.08 -1.16
C GLU A 56 -3.15 9.37 -2.23
N GLY A 57 -2.99 8.05 -2.15
CA GLY A 57 -2.12 7.30 -3.07
C GLY A 57 -0.63 7.69 -2.98
N THR A 58 -0.24 8.39 -1.91
CA THR A 58 1.13 8.89 -1.69
C THR A 58 1.98 7.97 -0.82
N ILE A 59 1.46 6.80 -0.48
CA ILE A 59 2.17 5.81 0.33
C ILE A 59 3.44 5.32 -0.40
N PRO A 60 4.62 5.37 0.25
CA PRO A 60 5.84 4.87 -0.35
C PRO A 60 5.77 3.37 -0.64
N PHE A 61 6.31 2.93 -1.78
CA PHE A 61 6.26 1.52 -2.19
C PHE A 61 6.89 0.57 -1.17
N TRP A 62 7.98 0.94 -0.51
CA TRP A 62 8.58 0.11 0.57
C TRP A 62 7.59 -0.18 1.71
N ARG A 63 6.65 0.74 1.96
CA ARG A 63 5.64 0.62 2.99
C ARG A 63 4.52 -0.32 2.53
N VAL A 64 4.22 -0.33 1.22
CA VAL A 64 3.35 -1.34 0.59
C VAL A 64 3.96 -2.74 0.69
N LEU A 65 5.26 -2.89 0.49
CA LEU A 65 5.96 -4.17 0.70
C LEU A 65 5.80 -4.67 2.14
N ARG A 66 5.95 -3.80 3.13
CA ARG A 66 5.73 -4.15 4.54
C ARG A 66 4.28 -4.50 4.85
N ILE A 67 3.32 -3.82 4.23
CA ILE A 67 1.90 -4.18 4.35
C ILE A 67 1.69 -5.61 3.83
N ALA A 68 2.21 -5.94 2.65
CA ALA A 68 2.09 -7.29 2.11
C ALA A 68 2.71 -8.33 3.06
N ASP A 69 3.93 -8.08 3.52
CA ASP A 69 4.67 -8.98 4.40
C ASP A 69 3.93 -9.28 5.72
N VAL A 70 3.47 -8.25 6.46
CA VAL A 70 2.75 -8.48 7.74
C VAL A 70 1.35 -9.08 7.59
N LEU A 71 0.83 -9.10 6.35
CA LEU A 71 -0.42 -9.76 6.00
C LEU A 71 -0.19 -11.17 5.43
N GLY A 72 1.05 -11.61 5.28
CA GLY A 72 1.40 -12.91 4.71
C GLY A 72 1.27 -12.98 3.19
N TYR A 73 1.33 -11.83 2.50
CA TYR A 73 1.32 -11.75 1.04
C TYR A 73 2.73 -11.53 0.47
N GLU A 74 2.92 -12.02 -0.75
CA GLU A 74 4.08 -11.73 -1.58
C GLU A 74 3.67 -10.87 -2.79
N ILE A 75 4.42 -9.80 -3.08
CA ILE A 75 4.22 -8.99 -4.28
C ILE A 75 5.14 -9.51 -5.38
N VAL A 76 4.54 -10.11 -6.41
CA VAL A 76 5.26 -10.69 -7.55
C VAL A 76 5.08 -9.86 -8.81
N TRP A 77 6.18 -9.62 -9.53
CA TRP A 77 6.14 -9.05 -10.88
C TRP A 77 5.87 -10.16 -11.89
N LYS A 78 4.69 -10.13 -12.51
CA LYS A 78 4.35 -11.03 -13.62
C LYS A 78 4.57 -10.27 -14.93
N LYS A 79 5.42 -10.83 -15.82
CA LYS A 79 5.55 -10.31 -17.19
C LYS A 79 4.20 -10.47 -17.88
N LYS A 80 3.74 -9.43 -18.56
CA LYS A 80 2.63 -9.59 -19.51
C LYS A 80 3.05 -10.65 -20.52
N GLU A 81 2.18 -11.61 -20.81
CA GLU A 81 2.38 -12.46 -21.96
C GLU A 81 2.53 -11.52 -23.15
N SER A 82 3.68 -11.61 -23.83
CA SER A 82 3.88 -10.90 -25.09
C SER A 82 2.68 -11.29 -25.97
N GLN A 83 1.83 -10.32 -26.29
CA GLN A 83 0.79 -10.53 -27.29
C GLN A 83 1.53 -10.96 -28.57
N GLN A 84 1.52 -12.27 -28.83
CA GLN A 84 1.88 -12.82 -30.13
C GLN A 84 0.72 -12.61 -31.08
#